data_AF-A0A4R6UVR7-F1
#
_entry.id   AF-A0A4R6UVR7-F1
#
_cell.length_a   1.000
_cell.length_b   1.000
_cell.length_c   1.000
_cell.angle_alpha   90.00
_cell.angle_beta   90.00
_cell.angle_gamma   90.00
#
_symmetry.space_group_name_H-M   'P 1'
#
loop_
_entity.id
_entity.type
_entity.pdbx_description
1 polymer ?
#
loop_
_entity_poly.entity_id
_entity_poly.type
_entity_poly.pdbx_seq_one_letter_code
_entity_poly.pdbx_strand_id
1 'polypeptide(L)' 'MTLRLTDDETEALRRQAENEGRSMQQVVRAALEEYLARHGDDEFTLELAREEAARFSEVLRRLGE' A
#
# COMPACT_ATOMS: atom_id res chain seq x y z
N MET A 1 -13.97 -7.57 -11.01
CA MET A 1 -13.23 -8.57 -10.22
C MET A 1 -14.19 -9.07 -9.14
N THR A 2 -14.34 -10.38 -8.98
CA THR A 2 -15.33 -10.94 -8.03
C THR A 2 -14.59 -11.54 -6.84
N LEU A 3 -14.65 -10.87 -5.69
CA LEU A 3 -14.10 -11.37 -4.43
C LEU A 3 -15.12 -12.30 -3.78
N ARG A 4 -14.67 -13.44 -3.26
CA ARG A 4 -15.50 -14.29 -2.42
C ARG A 4 -15.35 -13.81 -0.98
N LEU A 5 -16.42 -13.23 -0.46
CA LEU A 5 -16.51 -12.73 0.90
C LEU A 5 -17.40 -13.67 1.71
N THR A 6 -17.08 -13.82 2.99
CA THR A 6 -17.97 -14.40 3.99
C THR A 6 -19.12 -13.43 4.30
N ASP A 7 -20.17 -13.94 4.94
CA ASP A 7 -21.32 -13.12 5.34
C ASP A 7 -20.92 -12.01 6.32
N ASP A 8 -20.01 -12.31 7.26
CA ASP A 8 -19.49 -11.35 8.23
C ASP A 8 -18.67 -10.23 7.57
N GLU A 9 -17.83 -10.57 6.60
CA GLU A 9 -17.05 -9.58 5.83
C GLU A 9 -17.96 -8.68 4.98
N THR A 10 -19.01 -9.25 4.41
CA THR A 10 -20.00 -8.50 3.62
C THR A 10 -20.75 -7.50 4.49
N GLU A 11 -21.19 -7.92 5.68
CA GLU A 11 -21.90 -7.07 6.62
C GLU A 11 -20.98 -5.96 7.18
N ALA A 12 -19.72 -6.27 7.48
CA ALA A 12 -18.74 -5.28 7.90
C ALA A 12 -18.50 -4.22 6.81
N LEU A 13 -18.32 -4.64 5.55
CA LEU A 13 -18.14 -3.73 4.42
C LEU A 13 -19.38 -2.88 4.16
N ARG A 14 -20.58 -3.44 4.35
CA ARG A 14 -21.84 -2.71 4.20
C ARG A 14 -21.94 -1.58 5.21
N ARG A 15 -21.73 -1.86 6.49
CA ARG A 15 -21.73 -0.83 7.55
C ARG A 15 -20.70 0.26 7.29
N GLN A 16 -19.50 -0.13 6.85
CA GLN A 16 -18.45 0.83 6.53
C GLN A 16 -18.83 1.73 5.34
N ALA A 17 -19.41 1.15 4.30
CA ALA A 17 -19.89 1.87 3.12
C ALA A 17 -21.00 2.88 3.46
N GLU A 18 -21.96 2.48 4.30
CA GLU A 18 -23.02 3.35 4.80
C GLU A 18 -22.45 4.50 5.65
N ASN A 19 -21.50 4.21 6.54
CA ASN A 19 -20.83 5.22 7.36
C ASN A 19 -20.04 6.24 6.51
N GLU A 20 -19.38 5.79 5.44
CA GLU A 20 -18.56 6.65 4.59
C GLU A 20 -19.36 7.33 3.46
N GLY A 21 -20.63 6.95 3.25
CA GLY A 21 -21.46 7.44 2.16
C GLY A 21 -20.96 7.01 0.77
N ARG A 22 -20.31 5.84 0.68
CA ARG A 22 -19.70 5.32 -0.55
C ARG A 22 -20.26 3.94 -0.88
N SER A 23 -20.02 3.44 -2.10
CA SER A 23 -20.34 2.05 -2.41
C SER A 23 -19.37 1.08 -1.72
N MET A 24 -19.82 -0.12 -1.37
CA MET A 24 -18.96 -1.18 -0.81
C MET A 24 -17.73 -1.44 -1.68
N GLN A 25 -17.88 -1.37 -3.01
CA GLN A 25 -16.78 -1.57 -3.94
C GLN A 25 -15.74 -0.45 -3.88
N GLN A 26 -16.14 0.80 -3.62
CA GLN A 26 -15.19 1.89 -3.38
C GLN A 26 -14.44 1.71 -2.06
N VAL A 27 -15.12 1.25 -1.01
CA VAL A 27 -14.48 0.93 0.29
C VAL A 27 -13.42 -0.16 0.11
N VAL A 28 -13.76 -1.25 -0.58
CA VAL A 28 -12.81 -2.33 -0.87
C VAL A 28 -11.62 -1.84 -1.69
N ARG A 29 -11.84 -0.99 -2.70
CA ARG A 29 -10.76 -0.42 -3.50
C ARG A 29 -9.83 0.46 -2.68
N ALA A 30 -10.39 1.36 -1.85
CA ALA A 30 -9.60 2.21 -0.99
C ALA A 30 -8.78 1.39 0.02
N ALA A 31 -9.38 0.36 0.62
CA ALA A 31 -8.69 -0.53 1.54
C ALA A 31 -7.55 -1.31 0.86
N LEU A 32 -7.74 -1.74 -0.40
CA LEU A 32 -6.69 -2.41 -1.17
C LEU A 32 -5.57 -1.44 -1.54
N GLU A 33 -5.90 -0.23 -2.02
CA GLU A 33 -4.93 0.82 -2.33
C GLU A 33 -4.10 1.18 -1.09
N GLU A 34 -4.74 1.30 0.08
CA GLU A 34 -4.05 1.59 1.33
C GLU A 34 -3.22 0.40 1.84
N TYR A 35 -3.73 -0.83 1.71
CA TYR A 35 -2.96 -2.03 2.02
C TYR A 35 -1.70 -2.11 1.15
N LEU A 36 -1.84 -1.92 -0.17
CA LEU A 36 -0.73 -1.93 -1.11
C LEU A 36 0.22 -0.76 -0.90
N ALA A 37 -0.26 0.43 -0.53
CA ALA A 37 0.62 1.54 -0.17
C ALA A 37 1.42 1.22 1.10
N ARG A 38 0.76 0.70 2.14
CA ARG A 38 1.41 0.31 3.40
C ARG A 38 2.41 -0.85 3.25
N HIS A 39 2.21 -1.74 2.28
CA HIS A 39 3.06 -2.93 2.07
C HIS A 39 3.99 -2.81 0.86
N GLY A 40 3.73 -1.88 -0.06
CA GLY A 40 4.51 -1.60 -1.25
C GLY A 40 5.70 -0.67 -0.98
N ASP A 41 5.73 -0.03 0.19
CA ASP A 41 6.87 0.76 0.63
C ASP A 41 8.15 -0.07 0.70
N ASP A 42 8.14 -1.37 1.00
CA ASP A 42 9.39 -2.13 1.08
C ASP A 42 10.08 -2.27 -0.28
N GLU A 43 9.35 -2.61 -1.34
CA GLU A 43 9.94 -2.84 -2.67
C GLU A 43 10.28 -1.51 -3.36
N PHE A 44 9.38 -0.52 -3.27
CA PHE A 44 9.60 0.82 -3.83
C PHE A 44 10.66 1.61 -3.05
N THR A 45 10.70 1.51 -1.72
CA THR A 45 11.77 2.11 -0.89
C THR A 45 13.10 1.42 -1.16
N LEU A 46 13.16 0.09 -1.34
CA LEU A 46 14.39 -0.60 -1.69
C LEU A 46 14.91 -0.20 -3.08
N GLU A 47 14.03 -0.02 -4.05
CA GLU A 47 14.40 0.43 -5.39
C GLU A 47 14.91 1.88 -5.38
N LEU A 48 14.20 2.79 -4.71
CA LEU A 48 14.64 4.17 -4.54
C LEU A 48 15.94 4.26 -3.74
N ALA A 49 16.08 3.49 -2.66
CA ALA A 49 17.30 3.43 -1.87
C ALA A 49 18.49 2.91 -2.68
N ARG A 50 18.28 1.92 -3.56
CA ARG A 50 19.32 1.45 -4.50
C ARG A 50 19.70 2.51 -5.51
N GLU A 51 18.73 3.23 -6.07
CA GLU A 51 18.98 4.29 -7.04
C GLU A 51 19.76 5.45 -6.42
N GLU A 52 19.36 5.92 -5.23
CA GLU A 52 20.06 6.98 -4.51
C GLU A 52 21.44 6.52 -4.00
N ALA A 53 21.58 5.28 -3.53
CA ALA A 53 22.88 4.73 -3.14
C ALA A 53 23.85 4.63 -4.32
N ALA A 54 23.36 4.30 -5.52
CA ALA A 54 24.16 4.34 -6.73
C ALA A 54 24.57 5.77 -7.10
N ARG A 55 23.62 6.72 -7.00
CA ARG A 55 23.82 8.15 -7.29
C ARG A 55 24.84 8.81 -6.35
N PHE A 56 24.87 8.43 -5.07
CA PHE A 56 25.79 8.97 -4.07
C PHE A 56 26.94 8.04 -3.69
N SER A 57 27.18 7.00 -4.50
CA SER A 57 28.17 5.94 -4.23
C SER A 57 29.57 6.46 -3.91
N GLU A 58 30.03 7.52 -4.58
CA GLU A 58 31.34 8.12 -4.34
C GLU A 58 31.43 8.85 -2.99
N VAL A 59 30.35 9.52 -2.58
CA VAL A 59 30.26 10.23 -1.29
C VAL A 59 30.16 9.22 -0.16
N LEU A 60 29.33 8.19 -0.32
CA LEU A 60 29.20 7.09 0.65
C LEU A 60 30.52 6.32 0.83
N ARG A 61 31.27 6.10 -0.26
CA ARG A 61 32.60 5.46 -0.20
C ARG A 61 33.60 6.30 0.60
N ARG A 62 33.62 7.62 0.41
CA ARG A 62 34.49 8.53 1.18
C ARG A 62 34.09 8.70 2.64
N LEU A 63 32.83 8.42 2.99
CA LEU A 63 32.35 8.50 4.37
C LEU A 63 32.66 7.23 5.18
N GLY A 64 32.93 6.11 4.51
CA GLY A 64 33.32 4.84 5.12
C GLY A 64 34.83 4.60 5.23
N GLU A 65 35.64 5.51 4.69
CA GLU A 65 37.10 5.60 4.93
C GLU A 65 37.38 6.40 6.20
#